data_AF-A0A2W7N947-F1
#
_entry.id   AF-A0A2W7N947-F1
#
_cell.length_a   1.000
_cell.length_b   1.000
_cell.length_c   1.000
_cell.angle_alpha   90.00
_cell.angle_beta   90.00
_cell.angle_gamma   90.00
#
_symmetry.space_group_name_H-M   'P 1'
#
loop_
_entity.id
_entity.type
_entity.pdbx_description
1 polymer ?
#
loop_
_entity_poly.entity_id
_entity_poly.type
_entity_poly.pdbx_seq_one_letter_code
_entity_poly.pdbx_strand_id
1 'polypeptide(L)' 'MITTTQDTNQKECRECGCKIAEQVESYLYECERCIGMNEE' A
#
# COMPACT_ATOMS: atom_id res chain seq x y z
N MET A 1 -20.69 16.75 -4.19
CA MET A 1 -20.05 16.12 -3.02
C MET A 1 -18.72 15.56 -3.50
N ILE A 2 -17.61 16.22 -3.21
CA ILE A 2 -16.28 15.71 -3.51
C ILE A 2 -15.56 15.50 -2.19
N THR A 3 -15.75 14.32 -1.59
CA THR A 3 -14.94 13.88 -0.45
C THR A 3 -13.60 13.40 -1.01
N THR A 4 -12.75 14.34 -1.41
CA THR A 4 -11.35 14.05 -1.66
C THR A 4 -10.69 13.98 -0.29
N THR A 5 -10.86 12.84 0.40
CA THR A 5 -10.06 12.47 1.56
C THR A 5 -8.65 12.23 1.03
N GLN A 6 -7.91 13.34 0.96
CA GLN A 6 -6.53 13.42 0.53
C GLN A 6 -5.67 12.81 1.63
N ASP A 7 -5.65 11.48 1.68
CA ASP A 7 -4.75 10.69 2.50
C ASP A 7 -3.42 10.60 1.75
N THR A 8 -2.64 11.68 1.82
CA THR A 8 -1.39 11.90 1.07
C THR A 8 -0.18 11.16 1.62
N ASN A 9 -0.37 10.12 2.43
CA ASN A 9 0.72 9.27 2.91
C ASN A 9 0.34 7.79 2.96
N GLN A 10 -0.51 7.34 2.02
CA GLN A 10 -0.70 5.89 1.80
C GLN A 10 0.27 5.46 0.72
N LYS A 11 1.15 4.51 1.02
CA LYS A 11 1.96 3.88 -0.02
C LYS A 11 1.07 3.13 -1.00
N GLU A 12 1.48 3.14 -2.27
CA GLU A 12 0.85 2.32 -3.29
C GLU A 12 1.66 1.04 -3.49
N CYS A 13 0.96 -0.09 -3.62
CA CYS A 13 1.58 -1.37 -3.93
C CYS A 13 2.13 -1.35 -5.35
N ARG A 14 3.44 -1.62 -5.50
CA ARG A 14 4.09 -1.64 -6.82
C ARG A 14 3.58 -2.76 -7.72
N GLU A 15 3.04 -3.83 -7.15
CA GLU A 15 2.60 -5.02 -7.90
C GLU A 15 1.16 -4.85 -8.42
N CYS A 16 0.26 -4.33 -7.59
CA CYS A 16 -1.18 -4.28 -7.91
C CYS A 16 -1.81 -2.88 -7.89
N GLY A 17 -1.05 -1.83 -7.57
CA GLY A 17 -1.54 -0.44 -7.55
C GLY A 17 -2.54 -0.14 -6.44
N CYS A 18 -2.76 -1.06 -5.51
CA CYS A 18 -3.68 -0.85 -4.39
C CYS A 18 -3.02 0.02 -3.31
N LYS A 19 -3.83 0.82 -2.61
CA LYS A 19 -3.37 1.56 -1.44
C LYS A 19 -3.02 0.59 -0.31
N ILE A 20 -1.81 0.70 0.21
CA ILE A 20 -1.32 -0.07 1.34
C ILE A 20 -1.73 0.67 2.60
N ALA A 21 -2.56 0.03 3.42
CA ALA A 21 -2.87 0.50 4.77
C ALA A 21 -1.77 0.02 5.71
N GLU A 22 -0.72 0.82 5.86
CA GLU A 22 0.37 0.51 6.79
C GLU A 22 0.02 0.97 8.20
N GLN A 23 0.06 0.03 9.15
CA GLN A 23 -0.15 0.33 10.57
C GLN A 23 1.11 0.90 11.24
N VAL A 24 2.27 0.71 10.60
CA VAL A 24 3.59 1.19 11.00
C VAL A 24 4.36 1.59 9.75
N GLU A 25 5.15 2.66 9.84
CA GLU A 25 6.01 3.08 8.72
C GLU A 25 7.01 1.98 8.38
N SER A 26 6.82 1.31 7.25
CA SER A 26 7.77 0.33 6.71
C SER A 26 8.61 0.94 5.58
N TYR A 27 9.52 0.19 4.98
CA TYR A 27 10.13 0.53 3.69
C TYR A 27 9.53 -0.26 2.53
N LEU A 28 8.57 -1.14 2.83
CA LEU A 28 7.95 -2.01 1.85
C LEU A 28 6.87 -1.29 1.07
N TYR A 29 6.84 -1.51 -0.25
CA TYR A 29 5.82 -0.99 -1.18
C TYR A 29 5.01 -2.15 -1.77
N GLU A 30 4.69 -3.13 -0.93
CA GLU A 30 3.91 -4.30 -1.28
C GLU A 30 2.78 -4.45 -0.25
N CYS A 31 1.54 -4.65 -0.73
CA CYS A 31 0.41 -4.85 0.17
C CYS A 31 0.48 -6.23 0.83
N GLU A 32 -0.32 -6.44 1.87
CA GLU A 32 -0.42 -7.73 2.60
C GLU A 32 -0.70 -8.95 1.71
N ARG A 33 -1.22 -8.75 0.49
CA ARG A 33 -1.52 -9.82 -0.46
C ARG A 33 -0.37 -10.12 -1.42
N CYS A 34 0.49 -9.14 -1.68
CA CYS A 34 1.60 -9.24 -2.61
C CYS A 34 2.93 -9.49 -1.89
N ILE A 35 3.05 -9.04 -0.63
CA ILE A 35 4.20 -9.35 0.21
C ILE A 35 4.38 -10.87 0.32
N GLY A 36 5.60 -11.33 0.12
CA GLY A 36 5.94 -12.76 0.21
C GLY A 36 5.46 -13.62 -0.96
N MET A 37 4.83 -13.04 -1.98
CA MET A 37 4.45 -13.77 -3.19
C MET A 37 5.67 -14.20 -4.04
N ASN A 38 6.84 -13.63 -3.76
CA ASN A 38 8.13 -13.96 -4.39
C ASN A 38 9.11 -14.67 -3.42
N GLU A 39 8.67 -15.07 -2.23
CA GLU A 39 9.50 -15.86 -1.31
C GLU A 39 9.35 -17.35 -1.67
N GLU A 40 10.30 -17.89 -2.45
CA GLU A 40 10.52 -19.32 -2.70
C GLU A 40 11.72 -19.84 -1.89
#